data_AF-A0AAW0X716-F1
#
_entry.id   AF-A0AAW0X716-F1
#
_cell.length_a   1.000
_cell.length_b   1.000
_cell.length_c   1.000
_cell.angle_alpha   90.00
_cell.angle_beta   90.00
_cell.angle_gamma   90.00
#
_symmetry.space_group_name_H-M   'P 1'
#
loop_
_entity.id
_entity.type
_entity.pdbx_description
1 polymer ?
#
loop_
_entity_poly.entity_id
_entity_poly.type
_entity_poly.pdbx_seq_one_letter_code
_entity_poly.pdbx_strand_id
1 'polypeptide(L)'
;QESKQKLCRDGISFFNKMEVSAEQVEQAVVEFYRDPVSKSGLNAWLMQAQHSRHSWTFAWPLLDPRKPEEVQFFAGNTVYMKVSRYWHEVPKEEYEPLKIKILNLIAQYSNSKVILNRLVKSLGAYVIHTIQSDWTTAIQDIITMFDPGTVSGIEPSTALNLLFSILTVIPEE
;
A
#
# COMPACT_ATOMS: atom_id res chain seq x y z
N GLN A 1 34.67 17.58 -0.14
CA GLN A 1 33.84 16.55 -0.83
C GLN A 1 33.85 15.22 -0.07
N GLU A 2 34.98 14.79 0.47
CA GLU A 2 35.12 13.54 1.25
C GLU A 2 34.20 13.45 2.47
N SER A 3 33.96 14.53 3.21
CA SER A 3 33.06 14.50 4.38
C SER A 3 31.60 14.21 4.02
N LYS A 4 31.10 14.70 2.87
CA LYS A 4 29.72 14.41 2.41
C LYS A 4 29.59 12.96 1.93
N GLN A 5 30.64 12.43 1.27
CA GLN A 5 30.70 11.04 0.82
C GLN A 5 30.80 10.04 1.98
N LYS A 6 31.51 10.43 3.05
CA LYS A 6 31.59 9.66 4.29
C LYS A 6 30.25 9.63 5.03
N LEU A 7 29.56 10.77 5.18
CA LEU A 7 28.20 10.81 5.73
C LEU A 7 27.19 9.99 4.91
N CYS A 8 27.25 10.02 3.58
CA CYS A 8 26.42 9.15 2.73
C CYS A 8 26.76 7.66 2.93
N ARG A 9 28.05 7.29 3.00
CA ARG A 9 28.46 5.89 3.24
C ARG A 9 28.08 5.40 4.63
N ASP A 10 28.22 6.25 5.65
CA ASP A 10 27.88 5.93 7.03
C ASP A 10 26.36 5.79 7.20
N GLY A 11 25.58 6.65 6.52
CA GLY A 11 24.11 6.52 6.44
C GLY A 11 23.69 5.23 5.74
N ILE A 12 24.30 4.89 4.60
CA ILE A 12 24.00 3.63 3.87
C ILE A 12 24.42 2.40 4.69
N SER A 13 25.54 2.47 5.42
CA SER A 13 26.00 1.39 6.30
C SER A 13 25.09 1.21 7.53
N PHE A 14 24.43 2.27 8.00
CA PHE A 14 23.43 2.18 9.07
C PHE A 14 22.18 1.39 8.62
N PHE A 15 21.72 1.63 7.39
CA PHE A 15 20.55 0.94 6.83
C PHE A 15 20.79 -0.52 6.43
N ASN A 16 22.04 -0.94 6.26
CA ASN A 16 22.39 -2.28 5.76
C ASN A 16 22.43 -3.38 6.85
N LYS A 17 22.12 -3.04 8.10
CA LYS A 17 22.35 -3.93 9.27
C LYS A 17 21.13 -4.17 10.17
N MET A 18 19.96 -3.60 9.88
CA MET A 18 18.78 -3.72 10.75
C MET A 18 17.60 -4.30 10.00
N GLU A 19 16.78 -5.07 10.71
CA GLU A 19 15.40 -5.39 10.32
C GLU A 19 14.71 -4.09 9.87
N VAL A 20 14.14 -4.09 8.66
CA VAL A 20 13.53 -2.90 8.06
C VAL A 20 12.28 -2.52 8.86
N SER A 21 12.37 -1.45 9.67
CA SER A 21 11.24 -0.93 10.45
C SER A 21 10.45 0.15 9.71
N ALA A 22 9.21 0.41 10.14
CA ALA A 22 8.38 1.47 9.56
C ALA A 22 9.02 2.85 9.71
N GLU A 23 9.59 3.16 10.88
CA GLU A 23 10.24 4.44 11.18
C GLU A 23 11.45 4.68 10.28
N GLN A 24 12.25 3.64 10.02
CA GLN A 24 13.40 3.73 9.12
C GLN A 24 12.97 3.98 7.68
N VAL A 25 11.93 3.28 7.22
CA VAL A 25 11.37 3.47 5.89
C VAL A 25 10.77 4.86 5.74
N GLU A 26 10.04 5.35 6.73
CA GLU A 26 9.50 6.72 6.75
C GLU A 26 10.62 7.76 6.59
N GLN A 27 11.67 7.67 7.40
CA GLN A 27 12.82 8.57 7.31
C GLN A 27 13.48 8.51 5.94
N ALA A 28 13.69 7.31 5.41
CA ALA A 28 14.28 7.11 4.09
C ALA A 28 13.41 7.70 2.97
N VAL A 29 12.08 7.57 3.03
CA VAL A 29 11.17 8.17 2.04
C VAL A 29 11.22 9.69 2.11
N VAL A 30 11.08 10.27 3.31
CA VAL A 30 11.16 11.74 3.49
C VAL A 30 12.50 12.29 3.00
N GLU A 31 13.59 11.59 3.30
CA GLU A 31 14.92 11.97 2.88
C GLU A 31 15.14 11.84 1.36
N PHE A 32 14.55 10.83 0.74
CA PHE A 32 14.56 10.64 -0.72
C PHE A 32 13.81 11.77 -1.44
N TYR A 33 12.63 12.15 -0.95
CA TYR A 33 11.84 13.24 -1.54
C TYR A 33 12.47 14.63 -1.32
N ARG A 34 13.29 14.81 -0.28
CA ARG A 34 14.02 16.07 -0.04
C ARG A 34 15.17 16.31 -1.04
N ASP A 35 15.90 15.26 -1.43
CA ASP A 35 17.02 15.36 -2.37
C ASP A 35 17.18 14.07 -3.21
N PRO A 36 16.43 13.94 -4.31
CA PRO A 36 16.43 12.73 -5.14
C PRO A 36 17.75 12.51 -5.90
N VAL A 37 18.48 13.59 -6.24
CA VAL A 37 19.63 13.57 -7.14
C VAL A 37 20.90 13.08 -6.43
N SER A 38 21.00 13.34 -5.12
CA SER A 38 22.20 13.06 -4.33
C SER A 38 22.28 11.62 -3.78
N LYS A 39 21.19 10.82 -3.88
CA LYS A 39 21.03 9.59 -3.07
C LYS A 39 20.55 8.36 -3.84
N SER A 40 21.27 7.97 -4.90
CA SER A 40 21.02 6.73 -5.63
C SER A 40 20.99 5.47 -4.74
N GLY A 41 21.81 5.44 -3.68
CA GLY A 41 21.81 4.35 -2.69
C GLY A 41 20.50 4.24 -1.89
N LEU A 42 19.80 5.36 -1.65
CA LEU A 42 18.56 5.39 -0.88
C LEU A 42 17.39 4.83 -1.70
N ASN A 43 17.33 5.16 -3.00
CA ASN A 43 16.36 4.55 -3.90
C ASN A 43 16.55 3.04 -4.00
N ALA A 44 17.81 2.57 -4.13
CA ALA A 44 18.12 1.15 -4.17
C ALA A 44 17.73 0.42 -2.88
N TRP A 45 17.93 1.06 -1.72
CA TRP A 45 17.51 0.51 -0.43
C TRP A 45 15.99 0.46 -0.28
N LEU A 46 15.28 1.54 -0.65
CA LEU A 46 13.82 1.58 -0.63
C LEU A 46 13.21 0.51 -1.53
N MET A 47 13.74 0.31 -2.74
CA MET A 47 13.31 -0.79 -3.62
C MET A 47 13.52 -2.15 -2.96
N GLN A 48 14.70 -2.41 -2.39
CA GLN A 48 14.97 -3.66 -1.65
C GLN A 48 14.00 -3.86 -0.48
N ALA A 49 13.72 -2.79 0.28
CA ALA A 49 12.76 -2.81 1.38
C ALA A 49 11.36 -3.21 0.89
N GLN A 50 10.88 -2.64 -0.23
CA GLN A 50 9.58 -2.99 -0.81
C GLN A 50 9.50 -4.47 -1.19
N HIS A 51 10.55 -5.01 -1.81
CA HIS A 51 10.60 -6.42 -2.24
C HIS A 51 10.77 -7.42 -1.09
N SER A 52 11.24 -6.98 0.07
CA SER A 52 11.43 -7.84 1.24
C SER A 52 10.10 -8.39 1.79
N ARG A 53 10.17 -9.40 2.66
CA ARG A 53 8.99 -9.89 3.38
C ARG A 53 8.53 -8.93 4.49
N HIS A 54 9.44 -8.09 4.99
CA HIS A 54 9.14 -7.08 6.02
C HIS A 54 8.15 -6.01 5.55
N SER A 55 7.99 -5.82 4.23
CA SER A 55 7.03 -4.86 3.68
C SER A 55 5.58 -5.21 3.96
N TRP A 56 5.26 -6.48 4.21
CA TRP A 56 3.96 -6.88 4.74
C TRP A 56 3.69 -6.38 6.16
N THR A 57 4.70 -5.92 6.87
CA THR A 57 4.56 -5.40 8.23
C THR A 57 4.67 -3.89 8.23
N PHE A 58 5.75 -3.34 7.66
CA PHE A 58 6.03 -1.91 7.76
C PHE A 58 5.10 -1.04 6.89
N ALA A 59 4.53 -1.54 5.80
CA ALA A 59 3.76 -0.69 4.88
C ALA A 59 2.46 -0.16 5.52
N TRP A 60 1.82 -0.94 6.40
CA TRP A 60 0.55 -0.55 7.00
C TRP A 60 0.60 0.65 7.95
N PRO A 61 1.52 0.74 8.93
CA PRO A 61 1.62 1.92 9.78
C PRO A 61 2.03 3.19 9.01
N LEU A 62 2.61 3.05 7.81
CA LEU A 62 2.95 4.18 6.94
C LEU A 62 1.74 4.74 6.16
N LEU A 63 0.62 4.02 6.14
CA LEU A 63 -0.69 4.48 5.65
C LEU A 63 -1.50 5.20 6.75
N ASP A 64 -0.82 5.80 7.73
CA ASP A 64 -1.48 6.67 8.70
C ASP A 64 -1.70 8.06 8.06
N PRO A 65 -2.93 8.62 8.06
CA PRO A 65 -3.23 9.93 7.47
C PRO A 65 -2.42 11.09 8.05
N ARG A 66 -1.81 10.92 9.24
CA ARG A 66 -0.95 11.92 9.88
C ARG A 66 0.46 11.97 9.28
N LYS A 67 0.83 11.00 8.44
CA LYS A 67 2.14 10.90 7.78
C LYS A 67 2.21 11.80 6.54
N PRO A 68 3.39 12.17 6.04
CA PRO A 68 3.51 12.89 4.77
C PRO A 68 2.91 12.11 3.58
N GLU A 69 2.37 12.82 2.58
CA GLU A 69 1.71 12.19 1.42
C GLU A 69 2.65 11.25 0.65
N GLU A 70 3.93 11.62 0.53
CA GLU A 70 4.96 10.80 -0.11
C GLU A 70 5.21 9.47 0.61
N VAL A 71 5.11 9.46 1.94
CA VAL A 71 5.24 8.25 2.78
C VAL A 71 4.02 7.35 2.58
N GLN A 72 2.82 7.95 2.62
CA GLN A 72 1.58 7.22 2.36
C GLN A 72 1.54 6.65 0.95
N PHE A 73 2.04 7.39 -0.04
CA PHE A 73 2.11 6.95 -1.44
C PHE A 73 3.06 5.77 -1.61
N PHE A 74 4.26 5.86 -1.02
CA PHE A 74 5.22 4.77 -1.01
C PHE A 74 4.60 3.51 -0.39
N ALA A 75 3.93 3.66 0.74
CA ALA A 75 3.27 2.57 1.45
C ALA A 75 2.14 1.94 0.64
N GLY A 76 1.24 2.74 0.06
CA GLY A 76 0.14 2.27 -0.78
C GLY A 76 0.62 1.55 -2.03
N ASN A 77 1.67 2.07 -2.68
CA ASN A 77 2.30 1.39 -3.81
C ASN A 77 2.96 0.07 -3.39
N THR A 78 3.54 0.02 -2.20
CA THR A 78 4.14 -1.21 -1.64
C THR A 78 3.08 -2.26 -1.40
N VAL A 79 1.96 -1.92 -0.76
CA VAL A 79 0.81 -2.83 -0.55
C VAL A 79 0.32 -3.37 -1.89
N TYR A 80 0.05 -2.49 -2.87
CA TYR A 80 -0.39 -2.91 -4.19
C TYR A 80 0.57 -3.90 -4.85
N MET A 81 1.86 -3.58 -4.84
CA MET A 81 2.90 -4.43 -5.42
C MET A 81 3.00 -5.79 -4.71
N LYS A 82 2.86 -5.82 -3.38
CA LYS A 82 2.92 -7.05 -2.59
C LYS A 82 1.70 -7.94 -2.85
N VAL A 83 0.49 -7.39 -2.88
CA VAL A 83 -0.73 -8.16 -3.18
C VAL A 83 -0.70 -8.69 -4.61
N SER A 84 -0.31 -7.88 -5.59
CA SER A 84 -0.29 -8.28 -7.00
C SER A 84 0.82 -9.27 -7.39
N ARG A 85 2.03 -9.16 -6.78
CA ARG A 85 3.21 -9.92 -7.23
C ARG A 85 3.72 -10.94 -6.22
N TYR A 86 3.44 -10.73 -4.94
CA TYR A 86 3.97 -11.54 -3.83
C TYR A 86 2.86 -12.29 -3.09
N TRP A 87 1.73 -12.54 -3.74
CA TRP A 87 0.60 -13.27 -3.17
C TRP A 87 0.99 -14.62 -2.56
N HIS A 88 1.95 -15.32 -3.18
CA HIS A 88 2.49 -16.59 -2.69
C HIS A 88 3.13 -16.52 -1.29
N GLU A 89 3.42 -15.32 -0.77
CA GLU A 89 3.93 -15.12 0.60
C GLU A 89 2.82 -15.05 1.65
N VAL A 90 1.56 -14.86 1.24
CA VAL A 90 0.38 -14.70 2.10
C VAL A 90 -0.17 -16.08 2.44
N PRO A 91 -0.17 -16.48 3.73
CA PRO A 91 -0.78 -17.74 4.13
C PRO A 91 -2.31 -17.64 4.10
N LYS A 92 -3.00 -18.76 3.93
CA LYS A 92 -4.46 -18.79 3.70
C LYS A 92 -5.26 -18.19 4.85
N GLU A 93 -4.75 -18.34 6.08
CA GLU A 93 -5.34 -17.80 7.30
C GLU A 93 -5.37 -16.26 7.30
N GLU A 94 -4.48 -15.62 6.53
CA GLU A 94 -4.37 -14.16 6.43
C GLU A 94 -5.19 -13.55 5.29
N TYR A 95 -5.87 -14.36 4.48
CA TYR A 95 -6.67 -13.84 3.36
C TYR A 95 -7.80 -12.92 3.86
N GLU A 96 -8.62 -13.41 4.79
CA GLU A 96 -9.74 -12.62 5.34
C GLU A 96 -9.27 -11.37 6.12
N PRO A 97 -8.28 -11.47 7.03
CA PRO A 97 -7.68 -10.29 7.66
C PRO A 97 -7.15 -9.25 6.66
N LEU A 98 -6.47 -9.69 5.60
CA LEU A 98 -5.93 -8.82 4.56
C LEU A 98 -7.05 -8.09 3.80
N LYS A 99 -8.12 -8.80 3.43
CA LYS A 99 -9.31 -8.23 2.79
C LYS A 99 -9.92 -7.11 3.63
N ILE A 100 -10.19 -7.39 4.90
CA ILE A 100 -10.78 -6.42 5.84
C ILE A 100 -9.87 -5.20 5.99
N LYS A 101 -8.55 -5.42 6.08
CA LYS A 101 -7.57 -4.33 6.21
C LYS A 101 -7.56 -3.41 4.99
N ILE A 102 -7.58 -3.96 3.78
CA ILE A 102 -7.63 -3.18 2.53
C ILE A 102 -8.95 -2.38 2.44
N LEU A 103 -10.08 -3.02 2.74
CA LEU A 103 -11.40 -2.36 2.70
C LEU A 103 -11.50 -1.21 3.71
N ASN A 104 -11.01 -1.39 4.93
CA ASN A 104 -10.97 -0.34 5.95
C ASN A 104 -10.13 0.86 5.49
N LEU A 105 -8.98 0.60 4.85
CA LEU A 105 -8.15 1.66 4.27
C LEU A 105 -8.86 2.37 3.11
N ILE A 106 -9.57 1.66 2.23
CA ILE A 106 -10.36 2.28 1.14
C ILE A 106 -11.40 3.24 1.72
N ALA A 107 -12.12 2.83 2.77
CA ALA A 107 -13.09 3.69 3.44
C ALA A 107 -12.41 4.93 4.06
N GLN A 108 -11.29 4.73 4.76
CA GLN A 108 -10.51 5.82 5.39
C GLN A 108 -9.97 6.82 4.37
N TYR A 109 -9.54 6.34 3.20
CA TYR A 109 -8.91 7.14 2.14
C TYR A 109 -9.87 7.60 1.04
N SER A 110 -11.18 7.44 1.23
CA SER A 110 -12.23 7.81 0.26
C SER A 110 -12.10 9.23 -0.30
N ASN A 111 -11.52 10.17 0.45
CA ASN A 111 -11.31 11.57 0.03
C ASN A 111 -9.93 11.86 -0.61
N SER A 112 -8.95 10.96 -0.51
CA SER A 112 -7.60 11.14 -1.06
C SER A 112 -7.41 10.29 -2.32
N LYS A 113 -7.65 10.90 -3.48
CA LYS A 113 -7.69 10.21 -4.78
C LYS A 113 -6.42 9.39 -5.09
N VAL A 114 -5.24 9.92 -4.73
CA VAL A 114 -3.96 9.30 -5.08
C VAL A 114 -3.76 7.99 -4.31
N ILE A 115 -3.95 8.02 -2.99
CA ILE A 115 -3.78 6.84 -2.13
C ILE A 115 -4.92 5.85 -2.36
N LEU A 116 -6.15 6.36 -2.50
CA LEU A 116 -7.32 5.55 -2.81
C LEU A 116 -7.12 4.70 -4.06
N ASN A 117 -6.58 5.27 -5.14
CA ASN A 117 -6.32 4.53 -6.38
C ASN A 117 -5.42 3.31 -6.09
N ARG A 118 -4.31 3.47 -5.34
CA ARG A 118 -3.43 2.34 -4.99
C ARG A 118 -4.15 1.27 -4.16
N LEU A 119 -5.02 1.65 -3.24
CA LEU A 119 -5.76 0.72 -2.40
C LEU A 119 -6.84 -0.03 -3.19
N VAL A 120 -7.55 0.66 -4.09
CA VAL A 120 -8.52 0.03 -4.99
C VAL A 120 -7.85 -0.97 -5.92
N LYS A 121 -6.67 -0.64 -6.46
CA LYS A 121 -5.82 -1.59 -7.21
C LYS A 121 -5.38 -2.79 -6.38
N SER A 122 -5.04 -2.57 -5.11
CA SER A 122 -4.71 -3.65 -4.18
C SER A 122 -5.90 -4.59 -3.97
N LEU A 123 -7.12 -4.04 -3.85
CA LEU A 123 -8.34 -4.84 -3.76
C LEU A 123 -8.61 -5.61 -5.06
N GLY A 124 -8.43 -4.98 -6.23
CA GLY A 124 -8.58 -5.65 -7.52
C GLY A 124 -7.66 -6.88 -7.65
N ALA A 125 -6.38 -6.71 -7.33
CA ALA A 125 -5.43 -7.82 -7.30
C ALA A 125 -5.82 -8.91 -6.29
N TYR A 126 -6.29 -8.53 -5.09
CA TYR A 126 -6.80 -9.50 -4.10
C TYR A 126 -7.98 -10.31 -4.65
N VAL A 127 -8.93 -9.65 -5.33
CA VAL A 127 -10.09 -10.30 -5.94
C VAL A 127 -9.65 -11.32 -6.98
N ILE A 128 -8.71 -10.97 -7.87
CA ILE A 128 -8.21 -11.92 -8.88
C ILE A 128 -7.63 -13.18 -8.23
N HIS A 129 -6.88 -13.04 -7.14
CA HIS A 129 -6.29 -14.17 -6.45
C HIS A 129 -7.29 -15.05 -5.70
N THR A 130 -8.47 -14.54 -5.36
CA THR A 130 -9.42 -15.22 -4.46
C THR A 130 -10.74 -15.60 -5.13
N ILE A 131 -11.15 -14.94 -6.23
CA ILE A 131 -12.47 -15.09 -6.84
C ILE A 131 -12.79 -16.51 -7.33
N GLN A 132 -11.79 -17.33 -7.63
CA GLN A 132 -12.01 -18.70 -8.10
C GLN A 132 -12.17 -19.73 -6.97
N SER A 133 -11.74 -19.41 -5.75
CA SER A 133 -11.62 -20.40 -4.66
C SER A 133 -12.12 -19.90 -3.30
N ASP A 134 -11.63 -18.73 -2.86
CA ASP A 134 -11.76 -18.28 -1.47
C ASP A 134 -12.79 -17.16 -1.31
N TRP A 135 -13.04 -16.37 -2.36
CA TRP A 135 -14.04 -15.30 -2.38
C TRP A 135 -14.87 -15.30 -3.67
N THR A 136 -15.60 -16.39 -3.89
CA THR A 136 -16.36 -16.62 -5.14
C THR A 136 -17.50 -15.62 -5.39
N THR A 137 -17.96 -14.93 -4.33
CA THR A 137 -19.00 -13.90 -4.38
C THR A 137 -18.45 -12.48 -4.38
N ALA A 138 -17.14 -12.29 -4.63
CA ALA A 138 -16.47 -11.00 -4.48
C ALA A 138 -17.19 -9.82 -5.14
N ILE A 139 -17.66 -10.00 -6.38
CA ILE A 139 -18.35 -8.93 -7.12
C ILE A 139 -19.68 -8.58 -6.46
N GLN A 140 -20.50 -9.58 -6.09
CA GLN A 140 -21.79 -9.34 -5.43
C GLN A 140 -21.61 -8.70 -4.05
N ASP A 141 -20.60 -9.15 -3.30
CA ASP A 141 -20.31 -8.63 -1.97
C ASP A 141 -19.83 -7.17 -2.03
N ILE A 142 -18.98 -6.83 -3.00
CA ILE A 142 -18.53 -5.44 -3.23
C ILE A 142 -19.71 -4.54 -3.60
N ILE A 143 -20.61 -4.99 -4.49
CA ILE A 143 -21.82 -4.22 -4.85
C ILE A 143 -22.68 -3.96 -3.62
N THR A 144 -22.86 -4.97 -2.78
CA THR A 144 -23.69 -4.88 -1.57
C THR A 144 -23.03 -4.01 -0.49
N MET A 145 -21.71 -4.09 -0.36
CA MET A 145 -20.91 -3.34 0.61
C MET A 145 -20.84 -1.85 0.30
N PHE A 146 -20.95 -1.45 -0.96
CA PHE A 146 -20.93 -0.04 -1.39
C PHE A 146 -22.30 0.45 -1.89
N ASP A 147 -23.38 -0.30 -1.60
CA ASP A 147 -24.75 0.14 -1.88
C ASP A 147 -25.09 1.35 -1.00
N PRO A 148 -25.47 2.51 -1.59
CA PRO A 148 -25.88 3.68 -0.82
C PRO A 148 -27.02 3.44 0.16
N GLY A 149 -27.84 2.40 -0.05
CA GLY A 149 -28.90 2.00 0.87
C GLY A 149 -28.40 1.30 2.14
N THR A 150 -27.19 0.75 2.13
CA THR A 150 -26.62 -0.07 3.23
C THR A 150 -25.49 0.65 3.96
N VAL A 151 -24.76 1.56 3.30
CA VAL A 151 -23.59 2.24 3.87
C VAL A 151 -23.99 3.49 4.66
N SER A 152 -24.03 3.37 5.98
CA SER A 152 -24.20 4.51 6.88
C SER A 152 -22.87 5.28 7.06
N GLY A 153 -22.87 6.60 6.83
CA GLY A 153 -21.72 7.48 7.12
C GLY A 153 -20.80 7.81 5.94
N ILE A 154 -21.11 7.31 4.74
CA ILE A 154 -20.48 7.73 3.48
C ILE A 154 -21.56 8.36 2.61
N GLU A 155 -21.27 9.50 1.99
CA GLU A 155 -22.19 10.14 1.05
C GLU A 155 -22.54 9.16 -0.10
N PRO A 156 -23.82 9.00 -0.47
CA PRO A 156 -24.25 8.09 -1.54
C PRO A 156 -23.44 8.18 -2.83
N SER A 157 -23.11 9.39 -3.26
CA SER A 157 -22.28 9.65 -4.45
C SER A 157 -20.85 9.14 -4.29
N THR A 158 -20.28 9.23 -3.10
CA THR A 158 -18.94 8.72 -2.79
C THR A 158 -18.92 7.20 -2.78
N ALA A 159 -19.94 6.56 -2.19
CA ALA A 159 -20.09 5.11 -2.21
C ALA A 159 -20.19 4.56 -3.65
N LEU A 160 -21.01 5.20 -4.50
CA LEU A 160 -21.11 4.83 -5.92
C LEU A 160 -19.79 5.05 -6.67
N ASN A 161 -19.10 6.17 -6.46
CA ASN A 161 -17.81 6.42 -7.10
C ASN A 161 -16.75 5.38 -6.70
N LEU A 162 -16.74 4.96 -5.42
CA LEU A 162 -15.87 3.88 -4.94
C LEU A 162 -16.21 2.56 -5.61
N LEU A 163 -17.49 2.21 -5.67
CA LEU A 163 -17.97 1.01 -6.34
C LEU A 163 -17.52 0.98 -7.81
N PHE A 164 -17.76 2.06 -8.56
CA PHE A 164 -17.31 2.16 -9.96
C PHE A 164 -15.80 2.06 -10.09
N SER A 165 -15.05 2.70 -9.20
CA SER A 165 -13.59 2.64 -9.21
C SER A 165 -13.10 1.20 -9.01
N ILE A 166 -13.68 0.47 -8.05
CA ILE A 166 -13.31 -0.93 -7.77
C ILE A 166 -13.67 -1.83 -8.94
N LEU A 167 -14.90 -1.75 -9.46
CA LEU A 167 -15.36 -2.59 -10.56
C LEU A 167 -14.63 -2.32 -11.88
N THR A 168 -14.11 -1.11 -12.08
CA THR A 168 -13.30 -0.76 -13.27
C THR A 168 -11.88 -1.31 -13.15
N VAL A 169 -11.32 -1.33 -11.94
CA VAL A 169 -9.93 -1.75 -11.72
C VAL A 169 -9.77 -3.27 -11.75
N ILE A 170 -10.76 -4.05 -11.29
CA ILE A 170 -10.69 -5.52 -11.33
C ILE A 170 -10.33 -6.09 -12.73
N PRO A 171 -10.97 -5.68 -13.84
CA PRO A 171 -10.60 -6.17 -15.18
C PRO A 171 -9.30 -5.57 -15.74
N GLU A 172 -8.75 -4.51 -15.14
CA GLU A 172 -7.48 -3.90 -15.55
C GLU A 172 -6.25 -4.57 -14.92
N GLU A 173 -6.44 -5.30 -13.82
CA GLU A 173 -5.42 -6.13 -13.16
C GLU A 173 -5.31 -7.52 -13.81
#